data_AF-A0A4V6YB71-F1
#
_entry.id   AF-A0A4V6YB71-F1
#
_cell.length_a   1.000
_cell.length_b   1.000
_cell.length_c   1.000
_cell.angle_alpha   90.00
_cell.angle_beta   90.00
_cell.angle_gamma   90.00
#
_symmetry.space_group_name_H-M   'P 1'
#
loop_
_entity.id
_entity.type
_entity.pdbx_description
1 polymer ?
#
loop_
_entity_poly.entity_id
_entity_poly.type
_entity_poly.pdbx_seq_one_letter_code
_entity_poly.pdbx_strand_id
1 'polypeptide(L)'
;MPRTTRPALDVLDRDQDRLLYDGDPSRSPPIQPLSEGFDSAFHALSWYQAAGIRTLGHVDRVIEPADMLPMGGLLEKLLTVNDDRQSVYVRRRLVEKLDDACDLAYRQFRERAGERVETADGETWKDVDPDEESNPLMRPAFRRLDQGQAAALLNLWTGFEDREELGRWVRSLSAPTNGEKPSGLLDEIVASPPLLEALLERDEQEAKVTRYRFAVSAVMPSFLAAARTLSGGERTDSSGKTQGTFST
;
A
#
# COMPACT_ATOMS: atom_id res chain seq x y z
N MET A 1 12.75 2.21 21.58
CA MET A 1 12.76 0.76 21.30
C MET A 1 14.19 0.25 21.25
N PRO A 2 14.48 -1.02 21.59
CA PRO A 2 15.81 -1.61 21.41
C PRO A 2 16.12 -1.77 19.91
N ARG A 3 17.15 -1.08 19.42
CA ARG A 3 17.60 -1.15 18.01
C ARG A 3 18.15 -2.54 17.68
N THR A 4 17.72 -3.12 16.56
CA THR A 4 18.25 -4.42 16.10
C THR A 4 19.58 -4.22 15.39
N THR A 5 20.35 -5.30 15.19
CA THR A 5 21.54 -5.27 14.32
C THR A 5 21.20 -5.14 12.83
N ARG A 6 19.90 -5.04 12.47
CA ARG A 6 19.39 -5.01 11.11
C ARG A 6 18.48 -3.79 10.94
N PRO A 7 19.01 -2.61 10.60
CA PRO A 7 18.24 -1.37 10.51
C PRO A 7 16.98 -1.44 9.63
N ALA A 8 16.98 -2.31 8.61
CA ALA A 8 15.80 -2.51 7.75
C ALA A 8 14.60 -3.13 8.50
N LEU A 9 14.85 -3.90 9.57
CA LEU A 9 13.80 -4.41 10.45
C LEU A 9 13.28 -3.31 11.36
N ASP A 10 14.15 -2.44 11.87
CA ASP A 10 13.75 -1.27 12.68
C ASP A 10 12.91 -0.28 11.85
N VAL A 11 13.25 -0.09 10.57
CA VAL A 11 12.46 0.71 9.62
C VAL A 11 11.10 0.08 9.36
N LEU A 12 11.03 -1.24 9.13
CA LEU A 12 9.76 -1.93 8.93
C LEU A 12 8.85 -1.83 10.15
N ASP A 13 9.41 -2.05 11.35
CA ASP A 13 8.71 -1.92 12.63
C ASP A 13 8.16 -0.49 12.79
N ARG A 14 8.99 0.53 12.50
CA ARG A 14 8.56 1.93 12.54
C ARG A 14 7.45 2.25 11.54
N ASP A 15 7.55 1.74 10.31
CA ASP A 15 6.53 1.90 9.28
C ASP A 15 5.19 1.25 9.68
N GLN A 16 5.25 0.12 10.39
CA GLN A 16 4.06 -0.56 10.93
C GLN A 16 3.44 0.24 12.08
N ASP A 17 4.24 0.82 12.97
CA ASP A 17 3.77 1.76 14.00
C ASP A 17 3.08 2.99 13.38
N ARG A 18 3.64 3.55 12.30
CA ARG A 18 3.02 4.66 11.55
C ARG A 18 1.66 4.28 10.95
N LEU A 19 1.50 3.05 10.47
CA LEU A 19 0.20 2.58 9.98
C LEU A 19 -0.85 2.45 11.07
N LEU A 20 -0.45 1.98 12.24
CA LEU A 20 -1.36 1.59 13.31
C LEU A 20 -1.68 2.74 14.27
N TYR A 21 -0.69 3.58 14.59
CA TYR A 21 -0.74 4.52 15.72
C TYR A 21 -0.36 5.95 15.38
N ASP A 22 0.74 6.17 14.66
CA ASP A 22 1.34 7.53 14.56
C ASP A 22 0.97 8.30 13.29
N GLY A 23 0.60 7.60 12.22
CA GLY A 23 0.47 8.18 10.89
C GLY A 23 1.81 8.49 10.23
N ASP A 24 1.73 8.96 8.98
CA ASP A 24 2.88 9.42 8.20
C ASP A 24 2.45 10.58 7.28
N PRO A 25 2.69 11.84 7.69
CA PRO A 25 2.35 13.01 6.87
C PRO A 25 3.31 13.22 5.69
N SER A 26 4.45 12.54 5.66
CA SER A 26 5.46 12.70 4.60
C SER A 26 5.11 11.93 3.32
N ARG A 27 4.29 10.87 3.46
CA ARG A 27 3.75 10.11 2.32
C ARG A 27 2.67 10.92 1.59
N SER A 28 2.54 10.69 0.29
CA SER A 28 1.44 11.24 -0.51
C SER A 28 0.65 10.11 -1.19
N PRO A 29 -0.67 9.95 -0.90
CA PRO A 29 -1.42 10.60 0.18
C PRO A 29 -0.88 10.25 1.58
N PRO A 30 -1.08 11.11 2.60
CA PRO A 30 -0.60 10.85 3.95
C PRO A 30 -1.25 9.61 4.56
N ILE A 31 -0.52 8.93 5.43
CA ILE A 31 -1.05 7.83 6.24
C ILE A 31 -1.73 8.44 7.46
N GLN A 32 -3.04 8.19 7.58
CA GLN A 32 -3.76 8.39 8.83
C GLN A 32 -3.70 7.08 9.63
N PRO A 33 -3.46 7.14 10.95
CA PRO A 33 -3.30 5.92 11.73
C PRO A 33 -4.64 5.20 11.90
N LEU A 34 -4.62 3.87 11.79
CA LEU A 34 -5.80 3.04 11.93
C LEU A 34 -6.51 3.24 13.29
N SER A 35 -5.75 3.50 14.36
CA SER A 35 -6.32 3.75 15.69
C SER A 35 -7.27 4.95 15.72
N GLU A 36 -6.97 5.99 14.94
CA GLU A 36 -7.74 7.24 14.92
C GLU A 36 -8.87 7.20 13.88
N GLY A 37 -8.70 6.43 12.81
CA GLY A 37 -9.64 6.33 11.70
C GLY A 37 -9.30 7.26 10.55
N PHE A 38 -10.17 7.27 9.52
CA PHE A 38 -9.91 7.96 8.27
C PHE A 38 -10.93 9.05 7.97
N ASP A 39 -10.47 10.17 7.45
CA ASP A 39 -11.33 11.31 7.10
C ASP A 39 -12.23 11.03 5.89
N SER A 40 -11.83 10.08 5.04
CA SER A 40 -12.62 9.72 3.86
C SER A 40 -12.37 8.29 3.43
N ALA A 41 -13.29 7.77 2.62
CA ALA A 41 -13.14 6.46 1.99
C ALA A 41 -11.84 6.37 1.17
N PHE A 42 -11.41 7.47 0.54
CA PHE A 42 -10.14 7.52 -0.18
C PHE A 42 -8.94 7.38 0.75
N HIS A 43 -8.93 8.05 1.91
CA HIS A 43 -7.85 7.88 2.89
C HIS A 43 -7.82 6.45 3.46
N ALA A 44 -8.99 5.85 3.70
CA ALA A 44 -9.08 4.44 4.11
C ALA A 44 -8.52 3.49 3.03
N LEU A 45 -8.81 3.74 1.75
CA LEU A 45 -8.31 2.94 0.63
C LEU A 45 -6.79 3.13 0.41
N SER A 46 -6.31 4.37 0.51
CA SER A 46 -4.88 4.70 0.44
C SER A 46 -4.11 4.04 1.58
N TRP A 47 -4.67 4.07 2.80
CA TRP A 47 -4.12 3.36 3.95
C TRP A 47 -4.09 1.84 3.70
N TYR A 48 -5.16 1.25 3.19
CA TYR A 48 -5.22 -0.19 2.94
C TYR A 48 -4.17 -0.65 1.90
N GLN A 49 -3.92 0.17 0.88
CA GLN A 49 -2.82 -0.05 -0.05
C GLN A 49 -1.44 0.07 0.63
N ALA A 50 -1.22 1.13 1.43
CA ALA A 50 0.02 1.33 2.18
C ALA A 50 0.30 0.19 3.18
N ALA A 51 -0.75 -0.32 3.82
CA ALA A 51 -0.75 -1.49 4.68
C ALA A 51 -0.40 -2.76 3.90
N GLY A 52 -0.90 -2.90 2.67
CA GLY A 52 -0.46 -3.94 1.74
C GLY A 52 1.06 -3.98 1.57
N ILE A 53 1.73 -2.84 1.43
CA ILE A 53 3.20 -2.79 1.29
C ILE A 53 3.92 -3.18 2.58
N ARG A 54 3.55 -2.57 3.71
CA ARG A 54 4.23 -2.72 5.01
C ARG A 54 3.87 -4.01 5.76
N THR A 55 2.88 -4.75 5.26
CA THR A 55 2.57 -6.13 5.68
C THR A 55 2.97 -7.17 4.63
N LEU A 56 3.71 -6.78 3.58
CA LEU A 56 4.08 -7.65 2.46
C LEU A 56 2.88 -8.39 1.83
N GLY A 57 1.74 -7.71 1.79
CA GLY A 57 0.48 -8.17 1.22
C GLY A 57 -0.33 -9.07 2.14
N HIS A 58 -0.09 -9.05 3.45
CA HIS A 58 -0.80 -9.85 4.45
C HIS A 58 -1.93 -9.12 5.19
N VAL A 59 -2.14 -7.83 4.91
CA VAL A 59 -3.28 -7.06 5.45
C VAL A 59 -4.62 -7.76 5.18
N ASP A 60 -4.75 -8.48 4.05
CA ASP A 60 -5.95 -9.21 3.66
C ASP A 60 -6.26 -10.46 4.50
N ARG A 61 -5.33 -10.88 5.36
CA ARG A 61 -5.61 -11.92 6.37
C ARG A 61 -6.48 -11.42 7.51
N VAL A 62 -6.59 -10.10 7.67
CA VAL A 62 -7.31 -9.44 8.76
C VAL A 62 -8.47 -8.62 8.24
N ILE A 63 -8.27 -7.91 7.14
CA ILE A 63 -9.27 -7.06 6.47
C ILE A 63 -9.33 -7.54 5.02
N GLU A 64 -10.29 -8.37 4.65
CA GLU A 64 -10.42 -8.79 3.26
C GLU A 64 -10.81 -7.60 2.39
N PRO A 65 -10.49 -7.58 1.07
CA PRO A 65 -10.95 -6.52 0.19
C PRO A 65 -12.48 -6.30 0.26
N ALA A 66 -13.26 -7.37 0.42
CA ALA A 66 -14.71 -7.27 0.56
C ALA A 66 -15.17 -6.46 1.80
N ASP A 67 -14.40 -6.48 2.90
CA ASP A 67 -14.69 -5.70 4.11
C ASP A 67 -14.57 -4.19 3.88
N MET A 68 -13.71 -3.81 2.92
CA MET A 68 -13.54 -2.41 2.51
C MET A 68 -14.67 -1.94 1.60
N LEU A 69 -15.60 -2.79 1.15
CA LEU A 69 -16.75 -2.33 0.36
C LEU A 69 -17.75 -1.56 1.24
N PRO A 70 -18.49 -0.57 0.68
CA PRO A 70 -19.47 0.20 1.45
C PRO A 70 -20.58 -0.63 2.12
N MET A 71 -20.86 -1.85 1.62
CA MET A 71 -21.86 -2.74 2.17
C MET A 71 -21.33 -3.67 3.28
N GLY A 72 -20.00 -3.75 3.48
CA GLY A 72 -19.37 -4.63 4.45
C GLY A 72 -19.47 -4.16 5.90
N GLY A 73 -19.96 -2.94 6.14
CA GLY A 73 -20.10 -2.33 7.46
C GLY A 73 -18.78 -1.94 8.14
N LEU A 74 -17.66 -2.59 7.81
CA LEU A 74 -16.36 -2.25 8.37
C LEU A 74 -15.90 -0.86 7.94
N LEU A 75 -15.96 -0.54 6.63
CA LEU A 75 -15.55 0.76 6.12
C LEU A 75 -16.21 1.91 6.90
N GLU A 76 -17.49 1.80 7.22
CA GLU A 76 -18.23 2.80 8.00
C GLU A 76 -17.60 3.06 9.38
N LYS A 77 -17.12 2.01 10.04
CA LYS A 77 -16.45 2.08 11.36
C LYS A 77 -15.02 2.58 11.29
N LEU A 78 -14.41 2.54 10.11
CA LEU A 78 -13.10 3.11 9.87
C LEU A 78 -13.15 4.63 9.64
N LEU A 79 -14.29 5.20 9.24
CA LEU A 79 -14.41 6.63 8.94
C LEU A 79 -14.67 7.49 10.18
N THR A 80 -13.98 8.63 10.30
CA THR A 80 -14.11 9.57 11.43
C THR A 80 -15.46 10.29 11.47
N VAL A 81 -16.18 10.36 10.34
CA VAL A 81 -17.54 10.90 10.30
C VAL A 81 -18.52 10.15 11.22
N ASN A 82 -18.21 8.89 11.53
CA ASN A 82 -19.01 8.02 12.40
C ASN A 82 -18.23 7.60 13.67
N ASP A 83 -17.54 8.55 14.32
CA ASP A 83 -16.66 8.24 15.46
C ASP A 83 -17.41 7.99 16.79
N ASP A 84 -18.29 6.98 16.77
CA ASP A 84 -18.97 6.47 17.95
C ASP A 84 -18.08 5.48 18.74
N ARG A 85 -18.52 5.10 19.94
CA ARG A 85 -17.78 4.15 20.80
C ARG A 85 -17.57 2.78 20.14
N GLN A 86 -18.44 2.37 19.23
CA GLN A 86 -18.30 1.11 18.49
C GLN A 86 -17.21 1.24 17.42
N SER A 87 -17.16 2.35 16.68
CA SER A 87 -16.12 2.63 15.70
C SER A 87 -14.73 2.62 16.33
N VAL A 88 -14.56 3.32 17.46
CA VAL A 88 -13.31 3.30 18.24
C VAL A 88 -12.93 1.87 18.67
N TYR A 89 -13.90 1.09 19.17
CA TYR A 89 -13.66 -0.29 19.59
C TYR A 89 -13.25 -1.19 18.42
N VAL A 90 -13.92 -1.08 17.27
CA VAL A 90 -13.61 -1.85 16.07
C VAL A 90 -12.21 -1.53 15.57
N ARG A 91 -11.83 -0.25 15.49
CA ARG A 91 -10.48 0.17 15.08
C ARG A 91 -9.41 -0.37 16.01
N ARG A 92 -9.60 -0.26 17.33
CA ARG A 92 -8.71 -0.86 18.33
C ARG A 92 -8.58 -2.38 18.12
N ARG A 93 -9.68 -3.08 17.90
CA ARG A 93 -9.66 -4.53 17.70
C ARG A 93 -8.97 -4.92 16.39
N LEU A 94 -9.07 -4.10 15.35
CA LEU A 94 -8.33 -4.31 14.11
C LEU A 94 -6.83 -4.07 14.28
N VAL A 95 -6.43 -3.03 15.01
CA VAL A 95 -5.02 -2.81 15.38
C VAL A 95 -4.45 -4.04 16.08
N GLU A 96 -5.16 -4.57 17.08
CA GLU A 96 -4.76 -5.80 17.80
C GLU A 96 -4.66 -7.03 16.89
N LYS A 97 -5.49 -7.14 15.86
CA LYS A 97 -5.46 -8.26 14.90
C LYS A 97 -4.39 -8.10 13.82
N LEU A 98 -4.08 -6.87 13.42
CA LEU A 98 -3.08 -6.58 12.39
C LEU A 98 -1.66 -6.85 12.88
N ASP A 99 -1.44 -6.87 14.19
CA ASP A 99 -0.19 -7.30 14.82
C ASP A 99 0.29 -8.65 14.24
N ASP A 100 -0.60 -9.63 14.10
CA ASP A 100 -0.27 -10.95 13.50
C ASP A 100 0.22 -10.84 12.03
N ALA A 101 -0.34 -9.90 11.26
CA ALA A 101 0.06 -9.66 9.88
C ALA A 101 1.40 -8.92 9.80
N CYS A 102 1.64 -7.96 10.71
CA CYS A 102 2.91 -7.27 10.89
C CYS A 102 4.03 -8.25 11.28
N ASP A 103 3.78 -9.11 12.27
CA ASP A 103 4.70 -10.16 12.72
C ASP A 103 5.05 -11.16 11.61
N LEU A 104 4.07 -11.53 10.79
CA LEU A 104 4.33 -12.38 9.64
C LEU A 104 5.23 -11.69 8.62
N ALA A 105 4.93 -10.43 8.29
CA ALA A 105 5.74 -9.63 7.37
C ALA A 105 7.17 -9.47 7.90
N TYR A 106 7.32 -9.18 9.20
CA TYR A 106 8.60 -9.08 9.87
C TYR A 106 9.40 -10.38 9.77
N ARG A 107 8.78 -11.54 10.08
CA ARG A 107 9.44 -12.85 9.98
C ARG A 107 9.89 -13.16 8.55
N GLN A 108 9.03 -12.96 7.56
CA GLN A 108 9.39 -13.19 6.15
C GLN A 108 10.49 -12.24 5.69
N PHE A 109 10.42 -10.96 6.09
CA PHE A 109 11.43 -10.00 5.73
C PHE A 109 12.75 -10.28 6.43
N ARG A 110 12.76 -10.73 7.68
CA ARG A 110 13.97 -11.08 8.44
C ARG A 110 14.84 -12.11 7.72
N GLU A 111 14.24 -13.07 7.02
CA GLU A 111 14.97 -14.05 6.21
C GLU A 111 15.61 -13.42 4.97
N ARG A 112 14.96 -12.40 4.39
CA ARG A 112 15.38 -11.68 3.17
C ARG A 112 16.30 -10.49 3.46
N ALA A 113 16.24 -9.96 4.67
CA ALA A 113 17.10 -8.93 5.21
C ALA A 113 18.45 -9.55 5.57
N GLY A 114 19.20 -9.96 4.54
CA GLY A 114 20.60 -10.34 4.68
C GLY A 114 21.40 -9.21 5.31
N GLU A 115 22.37 -9.57 6.16
CA GLU A 115 23.33 -8.63 6.75
C GLU A 115 24.00 -7.82 5.64
N ARG A 116 23.90 -6.49 5.70
CA ARG A 116 24.74 -5.62 4.87
C ARG A 116 26.17 -5.83 5.35
N VAL A 117 27.00 -6.45 4.50
CA VAL A 117 28.45 -6.50 4.71
C VAL A 117 28.97 -5.07 4.61
N GLU A 118 29.86 -4.72 5.53
CA GLU A 118 30.29 -3.35 5.68
C GLU A 118 30.87 -2.78 4.37
N THR A 119 30.41 -1.59 3.96
CA THR A 119 31.04 -0.88 2.85
C THR A 119 32.40 -0.38 3.34
N ALA A 120 33.39 -0.40 2.45
CA ALA A 120 34.78 -0.05 2.75
C ALA A 120 34.97 1.39 3.30
N ASP A 121 33.92 2.22 3.23
CA ASP A 121 33.92 3.63 3.62
C ASP A 121 33.35 3.91 5.03
N GLY A 122 33.00 2.88 5.81
CA GLY A 122 32.84 3.02 7.27
C GLY A 122 31.60 3.78 7.77
N GLU A 123 30.60 4.07 6.93
CA GLU A 123 29.28 4.47 7.42
C GLU A 123 28.70 3.31 8.24
N THR A 124 28.64 3.52 9.55
CA THR A 124 28.25 2.46 10.48
C THR A 124 26.74 2.35 10.46
N TRP A 125 26.20 1.16 10.24
CA TRP A 125 24.75 0.81 10.21
C TRP A 125 23.94 1.32 11.41
N LYS A 126 24.63 1.72 12.48
CA LYS A 126 24.08 2.33 13.70
C LYS A 126 23.47 3.73 13.48
N ASP A 127 23.75 4.36 12.34
CA ASP A 127 23.38 5.74 12.06
C ASP A 127 22.09 5.90 11.23
N VAL A 128 21.45 4.80 10.82
CA VAL A 128 20.13 4.87 10.16
C VAL A 128 19.09 5.25 11.20
N ASP A 129 18.43 6.38 10.98
CA ASP A 129 17.24 6.77 11.73
C ASP A 129 15.97 6.23 11.03
N PRO A 130 15.23 5.29 11.65
CA PRO A 130 13.95 4.83 11.11
C PRO A 130 12.94 5.95 10.89
N ASP A 131 13.03 7.04 11.64
CA ASP A 131 12.13 8.17 11.48
C ASP A 131 12.42 8.98 10.21
N GLU A 132 13.66 8.99 9.73
CA GLU A 132 14.09 9.74 8.54
C GLU A 132 14.16 8.89 7.26
N GLU A 133 14.21 7.55 7.37
CA GLU A 133 14.22 6.66 6.20
C GLU A 133 12.88 6.75 5.44
N SER A 134 12.99 6.99 4.12
CA SER A 134 11.83 7.22 3.25
C SER A 134 11.52 6.04 2.33
N ASN A 135 12.38 5.03 2.32
CA ASN A 135 12.16 3.79 1.59
C ASN A 135 11.60 2.73 2.54
N PRO A 136 10.37 2.23 2.32
CA PRO A 136 9.85 1.12 3.09
C PRO A 136 10.83 -0.05 3.07
N LEU A 137 11.06 -0.66 4.24
CA LEU A 137 12.00 -1.77 4.42
C LEU A 137 13.46 -1.43 4.01
N MET A 138 13.81 -0.14 3.89
CA MET A 138 15.06 0.34 3.27
C MET A 138 15.29 -0.19 1.84
N ARG A 139 14.22 -0.31 1.05
CA ARG A 139 14.26 -0.86 -0.31
C ARG A 139 13.55 0.08 -1.29
N PRO A 140 14.28 0.72 -2.21
CA PRO A 140 13.67 1.63 -3.19
C PRO A 140 12.61 0.98 -4.09
N ALA A 141 12.72 -0.33 -4.33
CA ALA A 141 11.70 -1.09 -5.03
C ALA A 141 10.32 -0.97 -4.36
N PHE A 142 10.25 -1.10 -3.03
CA PHE A 142 9.01 -0.97 -2.28
C PHE A 142 8.50 0.48 -2.26
N ARG A 143 9.39 1.47 -2.23
CA ARG A 143 9.00 2.89 -2.40
C ARG A 143 8.37 3.16 -3.76
N ARG A 144 9.00 2.68 -4.84
CA ARG A 144 8.47 2.81 -6.20
C ARG A 144 7.13 2.10 -6.34
N LEU A 145 6.98 0.92 -5.73
CA LEU A 145 5.72 0.19 -5.71
C LEU A 145 4.64 0.97 -4.95
N ASP A 146 4.93 1.46 -3.74
CA ASP A 146 4.00 2.23 -2.90
C ASP A 146 3.53 3.51 -3.63
N GLN A 147 4.46 4.30 -4.18
CA GLN A 147 4.16 5.52 -4.91
C GLN A 147 3.38 5.24 -6.21
N GLY A 148 3.75 4.19 -6.94
CA GLY A 148 3.06 3.80 -8.17
C GLY A 148 1.62 3.35 -7.91
N GLN A 149 1.40 2.57 -6.86
CA GLN A 149 0.08 2.13 -6.44
C GLN A 149 -0.78 3.31 -5.96
N ALA A 150 -0.23 4.19 -5.12
CA ALA A 150 -0.91 5.38 -4.63
C ALA A 150 -1.33 6.33 -5.78
N ALA A 151 -0.43 6.57 -6.74
CA ALA A 151 -0.73 7.39 -7.92
C ALA A 151 -1.83 6.75 -8.80
N ALA A 152 -1.77 5.43 -9.00
CA ALA A 152 -2.80 4.71 -9.75
C ALA A 152 -4.18 4.81 -9.08
N LEU A 153 -4.26 4.73 -7.75
CA LEU A 153 -5.51 4.94 -6.99
C LEU A 153 -6.01 6.37 -7.08
N LEU A 154 -5.12 7.36 -7.01
CA LEU A 154 -5.52 8.76 -7.11
C LEU A 154 -6.11 9.08 -8.48
N ASN A 155 -5.50 8.57 -9.55
CA ASN A 155 -6.03 8.73 -10.91
C ASN A 155 -7.41 8.05 -11.04
N LEU A 156 -7.53 6.81 -10.54
CA LEU A 156 -8.81 6.11 -10.51
C LEU A 156 -9.86 6.85 -9.69
N TRP A 157 -9.50 7.40 -8.52
CA TRP A 157 -10.42 8.15 -7.68
C TRP A 157 -10.91 9.43 -8.38
N THR A 158 -10.01 10.13 -9.06
CA THR A 158 -10.31 11.35 -9.82
C THR A 158 -11.22 11.06 -11.02
N GLY A 159 -11.01 9.94 -11.71
CA GLY A 159 -11.69 9.63 -12.98
C GLY A 159 -10.93 10.16 -14.20
N PHE A 160 -11.27 9.64 -15.37
CA PHE A 160 -10.54 9.85 -16.62
C PHE A 160 -11.32 10.76 -17.56
N GLU A 161 -10.63 11.59 -18.34
CA GLU A 161 -11.25 12.52 -19.29
C GLU A 161 -11.92 11.80 -20.45
N ASP A 162 -11.23 10.76 -20.92
CA ASP A 162 -11.62 10.01 -22.09
C ASP A 162 -11.13 8.56 -22.02
N ARG A 163 -11.55 7.79 -23.03
CA ARG A 163 -11.18 6.37 -23.16
C ARG A 163 -9.68 6.19 -23.40
N GLU A 164 -8.99 7.19 -23.95
CA GLU A 164 -7.56 7.13 -24.24
C GLU A 164 -6.75 7.21 -22.95
N GLU A 165 -7.10 8.15 -22.07
CA GLU A 165 -6.53 8.27 -20.72
C GLU A 165 -6.81 7.02 -19.88
N LEU A 166 -8.05 6.52 -19.89
CA LEU A 166 -8.42 5.26 -19.22
C LEU A 166 -7.57 4.09 -19.76
N GLY A 167 -7.44 3.95 -21.08
CA GLY A 167 -6.64 2.90 -21.70
C GLY A 167 -5.15 2.99 -21.32
N ARG A 168 -4.59 4.21 -21.25
CA ARG A 168 -3.22 4.43 -20.76
C ARG A 168 -3.06 4.06 -19.29
N TRP A 169 -4.04 4.38 -18.46
CA TRP A 169 -4.05 3.99 -17.05
C TRP A 169 -4.10 2.45 -16.90
N VAL A 170 -4.98 1.75 -17.61
CA VAL A 170 -5.02 0.27 -17.57
C VAL A 170 -3.69 -0.34 -18.03
N ARG A 171 -3.05 0.24 -19.05
CA ARG A 171 -1.73 -0.20 -19.50
C ARG A 171 -0.63 0.06 -18.46
N SER A 172 -0.67 1.19 -17.78
CA SER A 172 0.36 1.57 -16.79
C SER A 172 0.29 0.72 -15.52
N LEU A 173 -0.85 0.09 -15.22
CA LEU A 173 -1.05 -0.77 -14.05
C LEU A 173 -0.08 -1.97 -13.97
N SER A 174 0.57 -2.40 -15.06
CA SER A 174 1.54 -3.50 -15.01
C SER A 174 2.69 -3.24 -14.03
N ALA A 175 3.19 -2.01 -13.93
CA ALA A 175 4.26 -1.66 -13.01
C ALA A 175 3.84 -1.68 -11.52
N PRO A 176 2.77 -0.97 -11.08
CA PRO A 176 2.33 -0.99 -9.69
C PRO A 176 1.69 -2.31 -9.25
N THR A 177 1.42 -3.24 -10.18
CA THR A 177 0.97 -4.61 -9.88
C THR A 177 2.09 -5.64 -9.98
N ASN A 178 3.33 -5.25 -10.30
CA ASN A 178 4.42 -6.20 -10.58
C ASN A 178 4.01 -7.29 -11.60
N GLY A 179 3.21 -6.93 -12.60
CA GLY A 179 2.69 -7.85 -13.62
C GLY A 179 1.41 -8.61 -13.24
N GLU A 180 0.92 -8.50 -12.00
CA GLU A 180 -0.26 -9.23 -11.49
C GLU A 180 -1.61 -8.65 -11.97
N LYS A 181 -1.59 -7.67 -12.88
CA LYS A 181 -2.81 -7.05 -13.44
C LYS A 181 -3.68 -8.12 -14.15
N PRO A 182 -5.01 -8.12 -13.96
CA PRO A 182 -5.91 -9.04 -14.65
C PRO A 182 -5.75 -8.96 -16.18
N SER A 183 -5.76 -10.12 -16.83
CA SER A 183 -5.82 -10.24 -18.29
C SER A 183 -7.16 -9.72 -18.79
N GLY A 184 -7.17 -8.95 -19.88
CA GLY A 184 -8.43 -8.44 -20.45
C GLY A 184 -9.13 -7.36 -19.63
N LEU A 185 -8.51 -6.79 -18.59
CA LEU A 185 -9.13 -5.77 -17.73
C LEU A 185 -9.78 -4.60 -18.50
N LEU A 186 -9.14 -4.14 -19.58
CA LEU A 186 -9.71 -3.07 -20.40
C LEU A 186 -10.98 -3.52 -21.13
N ASP A 187 -10.98 -4.76 -21.65
CA ASP A 187 -12.12 -5.33 -22.35
C ASP A 187 -13.29 -5.53 -21.38
N GLU A 188 -13.04 -5.97 -20.16
CA GLU A 188 -14.05 -6.08 -19.09
C GLU A 188 -14.67 -4.73 -18.73
N ILE A 189 -13.83 -3.69 -18.61
CA ILE A 189 -14.30 -2.32 -18.36
C ILE A 189 -15.19 -1.85 -19.52
N VAL A 190 -14.73 -2.00 -20.76
CA VAL A 190 -15.45 -1.54 -21.95
C VAL A 190 -16.74 -2.32 -22.17
N ALA A 191 -16.78 -3.61 -21.80
CA ALA A 191 -17.97 -4.45 -21.87
C ALA A 191 -19.04 -4.10 -20.81
N SER A 192 -18.72 -3.25 -19.83
CA SER A 192 -19.64 -2.80 -18.79
C SER A 192 -19.91 -1.30 -18.92
N PRO A 193 -20.98 -0.89 -19.65
CA PRO A 193 -21.30 0.52 -19.83
C PRO A 193 -21.40 1.33 -18.53
N PRO A 194 -22.05 0.84 -17.45
CA PRO A 194 -22.13 1.60 -16.20
C PRO A 194 -20.76 1.82 -15.53
N LEU A 195 -19.85 0.84 -15.63
CA LEU A 195 -18.49 0.97 -15.11
C LEU A 195 -17.69 1.96 -15.97
N LEU A 196 -17.77 1.84 -17.29
CA LEU A 196 -17.09 2.75 -18.21
C LEU A 196 -17.54 4.20 -18.02
N GLU A 197 -18.86 4.44 -17.94
CA GLU A 197 -19.44 5.75 -17.67
C GLU A 197 -18.91 6.31 -16.35
N ALA A 198 -18.96 5.52 -15.27
CA ALA A 198 -18.46 5.95 -13.97
C ALA A 198 -16.95 6.21 -13.93
N LEU A 199 -16.15 5.53 -14.77
CA LEU A 199 -14.71 5.76 -14.88
C LEU A 199 -14.39 7.05 -15.63
N LEU A 200 -15.24 7.45 -16.58
CA LEU A 200 -15.10 8.67 -17.38
C LEU A 200 -15.75 9.91 -16.73
N GLU A 201 -16.56 9.72 -15.71
CA GLU A 201 -17.23 10.82 -14.98
C GLU A 201 -16.36 11.31 -13.81
N ARG A 202 -15.95 12.58 -13.78
CA ARG A 202 -15.02 13.12 -12.77
C ARG A 202 -15.70 13.72 -11.55
N ASP A 203 -16.89 14.28 -11.71
CA ASP A 203 -17.51 15.17 -10.72
C ASP A 203 -18.62 14.46 -9.92
N GLU A 204 -19.29 13.49 -10.52
CA GLU A 204 -20.45 12.83 -9.90
C GLU A 204 -20.09 11.93 -8.71
N GLN A 205 -20.86 12.06 -7.62
CA GLN A 205 -20.64 11.29 -6.40
C GLN A 205 -20.95 9.79 -6.58
N GLU A 206 -21.97 9.44 -7.37
CA GLU A 206 -22.29 8.05 -7.69
C GLU A 206 -21.16 7.37 -8.47
N ALA A 207 -20.56 8.11 -9.41
CA ALA A 207 -19.40 7.65 -10.16
C ALA A 207 -18.21 7.36 -9.23
N LYS A 208 -17.93 8.23 -8.25
CA LYS A 208 -16.89 7.99 -7.22
C LYS A 208 -17.13 6.70 -6.44
N VAL A 209 -18.38 6.40 -6.06
CA VAL A 209 -18.72 5.15 -5.37
C VAL A 209 -18.46 3.93 -6.25
N THR A 210 -18.78 4.00 -7.54
CA THR A 210 -18.50 2.92 -8.49
C THR A 210 -17.00 2.74 -8.69
N ARG A 211 -16.22 3.82 -8.84
CA ARG A 211 -14.75 3.75 -8.95
C ARG A 211 -14.11 3.19 -7.68
N TYR A 212 -14.64 3.53 -6.51
CA TYR A 212 -14.21 2.95 -5.24
C TYR A 212 -14.43 1.43 -5.20
N ARG A 213 -15.64 0.97 -5.54
CA ARG A 213 -15.97 -0.47 -5.59
C ARG A 213 -15.06 -1.21 -6.57
N PHE A 214 -14.80 -0.60 -7.73
CA PHE A 214 -13.88 -1.15 -8.72
C PHE A 214 -12.44 -1.21 -8.19
N ALA A 215 -11.96 -0.16 -7.53
CA ALA A 215 -10.63 -0.14 -6.91
C ALA A 215 -10.45 -1.29 -5.92
N VAL A 216 -11.43 -1.46 -5.02
CA VAL A 216 -11.44 -2.51 -4.00
C VAL A 216 -11.49 -3.91 -4.61
N SER A 217 -12.36 -4.12 -5.62
CA SER A 217 -12.65 -5.46 -6.14
C SER A 217 -11.66 -5.94 -7.21
N ALA A 218 -11.17 -5.04 -8.06
CA ALA A 218 -10.37 -5.40 -9.24
C ALA A 218 -8.89 -4.97 -9.13
N VAL A 219 -8.63 -3.82 -8.51
CA VAL A 219 -7.26 -3.25 -8.46
C VAL A 219 -6.51 -3.72 -7.22
N MET A 220 -7.12 -3.62 -6.05
CA MET A 220 -6.47 -3.91 -4.77
C MET A 220 -5.90 -5.33 -4.67
N PRO A 221 -6.59 -6.40 -5.12
CA PRO A 221 -6.02 -7.75 -5.07
C PRO A 221 -4.67 -7.85 -5.80
N SER A 222 -4.55 -7.16 -6.94
CA SER A 222 -3.32 -7.13 -7.73
C SER A 222 -2.19 -6.36 -7.02
N PHE A 223 -2.53 -5.32 -6.27
CA PHE A 223 -1.57 -4.56 -5.47
C PHE A 223 -1.03 -5.38 -4.29
N LEU A 224 -1.91 -6.12 -3.61
CA LEU A 224 -1.51 -7.02 -2.52
C LEU A 224 -0.67 -8.19 -3.05
N ALA A 225 -1.02 -8.74 -4.21
CA ALA A 225 -0.22 -9.75 -4.88
C ALA A 225 1.18 -9.22 -5.23
N ALA A 226 1.27 -7.99 -5.78
CA ALA A 226 2.54 -7.34 -6.07
C ALA A 226 3.45 -7.21 -4.83
N ALA A 227 2.88 -6.83 -3.69
CA ALA A 227 3.63 -6.70 -2.43
C ALA A 227 4.20 -8.04 -1.93
N ARG A 228 3.51 -9.16 -2.20
CA ARG A 228 3.99 -10.52 -1.85
C ARG A 228 5.10 -10.99 -2.78
N THR A 229 4.94 -10.74 -4.08
CA THR A 229 5.84 -11.24 -5.12
C THR A 229 7.09 -10.40 -5.30
N LEU A 230 7.10 -9.15 -4.82
CA LEU A 230 8.28 -8.30 -4.86
C LEU A 230 9.41 -8.90 -4.01
N SER A 231 10.34 -9.58 -4.66
CA SER A 231 11.61 -9.98 -4.07
C SER A 231 12.49 -8.74 -3.94
N GLY A 232 12.81 -8.32 -2.71
CA GLY A 232 13.65 -7.15 -2.40
C GLY A 232 15.13 -7.27 -2.80
N GLY A 233 15.42 -7.99 -3.89
CA GLY A 233 16.74 -8.21 -4.46
C GLY A 233 17.26 -7.07 -5.35
N GLU A 234 16.48 -6.03 -5.61
CA GLU A 234 17.02 -4.79 -6.17
C GLU A 234 17.90 -4.11 -5.11
N ARG A 235 19.22 -4.33 -5.25
CA ARG A 235 20.26 -3.87 -4.33
C ARG A 235 20.48 -2.37 -4.52
N THR A 236 20.42 -1.62 -3.43
CA THR A 236 21.06 -0.30 -3.33
C THR A 236 22.18 -0.35 -2.31
N ASP A 237 23.38 -0.04 -2.79
CA ASP A 237 24.46 0.53 -2.02
C ASP A 237 24.05 1.91 -1.49
N SER A 238 24.68 2.39 -0.41
CA SER A 238 24.38 3.66 0.27
C SER A 238 24.46 4.90 -0.65
N SER A 239 24.93 4.73 -1.88
CA SER A 239 24.98 5.74 -2.93
C SER A 239 23.68 5.92 -3.74
N GLY A 240 22.64 5.10 -3.50
CA GLY A 240 21.38 5.14 -4.25
C GLY A 240 21.48 4.62 -5.69
N LYS A 241 22.62 4.03 -6.08
CA LYS A 241 22.76 3.35 -7.37
C LYS A 241 22.19 1.94 -7.31
N THR A 242 21.50 1.54 -8.38
CA THR A 242 20.90 0.21 -8.52
C THR A 242 21.89 -0.70 -9.23
N GLN A 243 22.44 -1.71 -8.56
CA GLN A 243 23.14 -2.79 -9.26
C GLN A 243 22.15 -3.87 -9.68
N GLY A 244 21.86 -3.93 -10.99
CA GLY A 244 21.16 -5.06 -11.58
C GLY A 244 21.98 -6.33 -11.44
N THR A 245 21.41 -7.36 -10.81
CA THR A 245 22.03 -8.68 -10.75
C THR A 245 21.73 -9.39 -12.07
N PHE A 246 22.59 -9.24 -13.07
CA PHE A 246 22.58 -10.11 -14.25
C PHE A 246 23.27 -11.42 -13.89
N SER A 247 22.50 -12.48 -13.71
CA SER A 247 23.03 -13.85 -13.75
C SER A 247 23.09 -14.30 -15.20
N THR A 248 24.28 -14.68 -15.66
CA THR A 248 24.52 -15.38 -16.93
C THR A 248 24.63 -16.88 -16.64
#